data_AF-A0A934V4W8-F1
#
_entry.id   AF-A0A934V4W8-F1
#
_cell.length_a   1.000
_cell.length_b   1.000
_cell.length_c   1.000
_cell.angle_alpha   90.00
_cell.angle_beta   90.00
_cell.angle_gamma   90.00
#
_symmetry.space_group_name_H-M   'P 1'
#
loop_
_entity.id
_entity.type
_entity.pdbx_description
1 polymer ?
#
loop_
_entity_poly.entity_id
_entity_poly.type
_entity_poly.pdbx_seq_one_letter_code
_entity_poly.pdbx_strand_id
1 'polypeptide(L)'
;MDHIDEAAAREARAAHAQSVYTLADAMMRWGLRFSLPLSLVVVGVAMVLEGQPGLVGSGFGVVLGFGCSLITITMMRIGATKPPASLMNLALGGYAIKMSLLLVVMLVLRDIDGLSRPSLAFGMLVVVVSWAVAEVVAFRTTKTPTLIIPRPSRAEQAD
;
A
#
# COMPACT_ATOMS: atom_id res chain seq x y z
N MET A 1 13.17 2.59 38.44
CA MET A 1 12.34 1.62 37.68
C MET A 1 11.70 2.29 36.47
N ASP A 2 10.92 3.37 36.67
CA ASP A 2 10.14 4.06 35.63
C ASP A 2 10.91 4.46 34.35
N HIS A 3 12.12 5.02 34.48
CA HIS A 3 12.93 5.41 33.31
C HIS A 3 13.45 4.24 32.46
N ILE A 4 13.61 3.05 33.03
CA ILE A 4 14.06 1.86 32.28
C ILE A 4 12.89 1.29 31.47
N ASP A 5 11.69 1.28 32.04
CA ASP A 5 10.47 0.82 31.36
C ASP A 5 10.10 1.75 30.19
N GLU A 6 10.26 3.08 30.37
CA GLU A 6 10.07 4.05 29.28
C GLU A 6 11.12 3.93 28.16
N ALA A 7 12.37 3.59 28.51
CA ALA A 7 13.44 3.39 27.52
C ALA A 7 13.17 2.12 26.69
N ALA A 8 12.82 1.02 27.35
CA ALA A 8 12.45 -0.23 26.68
C ALA A 8 11.22 -0.08 25.79
N ALA A 9 10.19 0.65 26.24
CA ALA A 9 8.99 0.93 25.44
C ALA A 9 9.32 1.80 24.20
N ARG A 10 10.24 2.76 24.32
CA ARG A 10 10.72 3.56 23.18
C ARG A 10 11.51 2.72 22.17
N GLU A 11 12.38 1.84 22.66
CA GLU A 11 13.16 0.92 21.82
C GLU A 11 12.24 -0.05 21.06
N ALA A 12 11.23 -0.62 21.72
CA ALA A 12 10.24 -1.48 21.08
C ALA A 12 9.42 -0.75 20.00
N ARG A 13 9.01 0.50 20.25
CA ARG A 13 8.32 1.33 19.24
C ARG A 13 9.23 1.66 18.05
N ALA A 14 10.50 1.95 18.29
CA ALA A 14 11.47 2.22 17.23
C ALA A 14 11.71 0.98 16.36
N ALA A 15 11.86 -0.21 16.96
CA ALA A 15 11.99 -1.48 16.26
C ALA A 15 10.73 -1.79 15.42
N HIS A 16 9.54 -1.55 15.99
CA HIS A 16 8.28 -1.68 15.24
C HIS A 16 8.24 -0.73 14.03
N ALA A 17 8.52 0.55 14.23
CA ALA A 17 8.52 1.53 13.14
C ALA A 17 9.50 1.15 12.01
N GLN A 18 10.70 0.69 12.37
CA GLN A 18 11.71 0.25 11.40
C GLN A 18 11.25 -0.98 10.60
N SER A 19 10.54 -1.91 11.25
CA SER A 19 9.94 -3.07 10.58
C SER A 19 8.88 -2.66 9.55
N VAL A 20 8.05 -1.67 9.89
CA VAL A 20 7.00 -1.13 9.01
C VAL A 20 7.61 -0.39 7.83
N TYR A 21 8.65 0.42 8.04
CA TYR A 21 9.34 1.11 6.95
C TYR A 21 10.02 0.14 5.98
N THR A 22 10.69 -0.89 6.51
CA THR A 22 11.34 -1.91 5.68
C THR A 22 10.32 -2.65 4.81
N LEU A 23 9.16 -3.00 5.39
CA LEU A 23 8.06 -3.62 4.66
C LEU A 23 7.47 -2.67 3.61
N ALA A 24 7.23 -1.41 3.96
CA ALA A 24 6.70 -0.40 3.05
C ALA A 24 7.64 -0.15 1.84
N ASP A 25 8.96 -0.11 2.06
CA ASP A 25 9.95 0.00 1.00
C ASP A 25 9.95 -1.24 0.09
N ALA A 26 9.86 -2.44 0.69
CA ALA A 26 9.79 -3.69 -0.08
C ALA A 26 8.51 -3.77 -0.92
N MET A 27 7.35 -3.44 -0.34
CA MET A 27 6.06 -3.39 -1.03
C MET A 27 6.09 -2.38 -2.18
N MET A 28 6.66 -1.19 -1.97
CA MET A 28 6.80 -0.19 -3.04
C MET A 28 7.66 -0.72 -4.19
N ARG A 29 8.83 -1.28 -3.87
CA ARG A 29 9.79 -1.78 -4.87
C ARG A 29 9.21 -2.92 -5.70
N TRP A 30 8.60 -3.91 -5.06
CA TRP A 30 7.96 -5.03 -5.75
C TRP A 30 6.67 -4.61 -6.46
N GLY A 31 5.89 -3.73 -5.82
CA GLY A 31 4.67 -3.16 -6.35
C GLY A 31 4.93 -2.55 -7.70
N LEU A 32 5.88 -1.61 -7.81
CA LEU A 32 6.25 -1.00 -9.08
C LEU A 32 6.80 -2.02 -10.09
N ARG A 33 7.65 -2.97 -9.65
CA ARG A 33 8.25 -3.97 -10.54
C ARG A 33 7.23 -4.86 -11.25
N PHE A 34 6.16 -5.26 -10.55
CA PHE A 34 5.11 -6.08 -11.14
C PHE A 34 4.06 -5.22 -11.86
N SER A 35 3.58 -4.17 -11.20
CA SER A 35 2.45 -3.39 -11.72
C SER A 35 2.79 -2.58 -12.97
N LEU A 36 4.00 -2.02 -13.11
CA LEU A 36 4.37 -1.22 -14.29
C LEU A 36 4.31 -2.01 -15.61
N PRO A 37 5.00 -3.16 -15.78
CA PRO A 37 4.95 -3.89 -17.03
C PRO A 37 3.54 -4.42 -17.32
N LEU A 38 2.84 -4.92 -16.31
CA LEU A 38 1.47 -5.40 -16.45
C LEU A 38 0.49 -4.28 -16.86
N SER A 39 0.68 -3.08 -16.32
CA SER A 39 -0.10 -1.89 -16.69
C SER A 39 0.14 -1.48 -18.14
N LEU A 40 1.39 -1.54 -18.62
CA LEU A 40 1.68 -1.25 -20.03
C LEU A 40 1.03 -2.28 -20.97
N VAL A 41 1.05 -3.56 -20.59
CA VAL A 41 0.38 -4.62 -21.36
C VAL A 41 -1.12 -4.41 -21.41
N VAL A 42 -1.79 -4.15 -20.28
CA VAL A 42 -3.26 -3.97 -20.29
C VAL A 42 -3.66 -2.71 -21.07
N VAL A 43 -2.89 -1.63 -20.98
CA VAL A 43 -3.13 -0.40 -21.76
C VAL A 43 -2.94 -0.66 -23.26
N GLY A 44 -1.89 -1.37 -23.64
CA GLY A 44 -1.65 -1.75 -25.04
C GLY A 44 -2.75 -2.64 -25.61
N VAL A 45 -3.19 -3.65 -24.85
CA VAL A 45 -4.29 -4.54 -25.25
C VAL A 45 -5.60 -3.76 -25.37
N ALA A 46 -5.93 -2.90 -24.41
CA ALA A 46 -7.13 -2.07 -24.47
C ALA A 46 -7.12 -1.12 -25.67
N MET A 47 -5.97 -0.53 -25.99
CA MET A 47 -5.79 0.31 -27.17
C MET A 47 -6.01 -0.46 -28.48
N VAL A 48 -5.55 -1.72 -28.57
CA VAL A 48 -5.75 -2.54 -29.79
C VAL A 48 -7.20 -2.98 -29.94
N LEU A 49 -7.89 -3.32 -28.84
CA LEU A 49 -9.26 -3.85 -28.88
C LEU A 49 -10.33 -2.78 -29.08
N GLU A 50 -10.17 -1.63 -28.43
CA GLU A 50 -11.21 -0.60 -28.35
C GLU A 50 -10.74 0.76 -28.88
N GLY A 51 -9.47 0.88 -29.27
CA GLY A 51 -8.89 2.14 -29.76
C GLY A 51 -8.72 3.18 -28.66
N GLN A 52 -8.98 4.44 -29.01
CA GLN A 52 -8.85 5.58 -28.11
C GLN A 52 -9.66 5.42 -26.80
N PRO A 53 -10.92 4.95 -26.83
CA PRO A 53 -11.67 4.71 -25.60
C PRO A 53 -11.05 3.69 -24.64
N GLY A 54 -10.42 2.64 -25.18
CA GLY A 54 -9.72 1.64 -24.39
C GLY A 54 -8.46 2.21 -23.72
N LEU A 55 -7.69 3.02 -24.45
CA LEU A 55 -6.52 3.71 -23.93
C LEU A 55 -6.86 4.64 -22.76
N VAL A 56 -7.89 5.49 -22.96
CA VAL A 56 -8.33 6.42 -21.92
C VAL A 56 -8.87 5.66 -20.71
N GLY A 57 -9.76 4.68 -20.92
CA GLY A 57 -10.33 3.86 -19.86
C GLY A 57 -9.26 3.17 -19.02
N SER A 58 -8.42 2.35 -19.67
CA SER A 58 -7.36 1.61 -18.99
C SER A 58 -6.33 2.52 -18.32
N GLY A 59 -5.96 3.65 -18.94
CA GLY A 59 -5.08 4.65 -18.36
C GLY A 59 -5.62 5.21 -17.04
N PHE A 60 -6.88 5.62 -17.00
CA PHE A 60 -7.52 6.07 -15.76
C PHE A 60 -7.58 4.96 -14.71
N GLY A 61 -7.95 3.74 -15.11
CA GLY A 61 -7.96 2.58 -14.21
C GLY A 61 -6.59 2.32 -13.56
N VAL A 62 -5.52 2.38 -14.36
CA VAL A 62 -4.14 2.22 -13.89
C VAL A 62 -3.78 3.34 -12.90
N VAL A 63 -4.02 4.60 -13.24
CA VAL A 63 -3.71 5.75 -12.37
C VAL A 63 -4.43 5.64 -11.02
N LEU A 64 -5.71 5.25 -11.03
CA LEU A 64 -6.50 5.07 -9.82
C LEU A 64 -6.01 3.91 -8.97
N GLY A 65 -5.68 2.78 -9.59
CA GLY A 65 -5.09 1.64 -8.91
C GLY A 65 -3.79 2.02 -8.20
N PHE A 66 -2.88 2.70 -8.90
CA PHE A 66 -1.63 3.17 -8.31
C PHE A 66 -1.88 4.16 -7.19
N GLY A 67 -2.74 5.16 -7.42
CA GLY A 67 -3.10 6.15 -6.40
C GLY A 67 -3.60 5.50 -5.11
N CYS A 68 -4.48 4.50 -5.22
CA CYS A 68 -5.00 3.75 -4.09
C CYS A 68 -3.88 3.00 -3.32
N SER A 69 -2.97 2.35 -4.04
CA SER A 69 -1.83 1.64 -3.46
C SER A 69 -0.84 2.59 -2.77
N LEU A 70 -0.53 3.72 -3.39
CA LEU A 70 0.35 4.77 -2.84
C LEU A 70 -0.23 5.40 -1.57
N ILE A 71 -1.55 5.63 -1.52
CA ILE A 71 -2.24 6.06 -0.30
C ILE A 71 -1.97 5.02 0.81
N THR A 72 -2.14 3.73 0.52
CA THR A 72 -1.89 2.66 1.52
C THR A 72 -0.49 2.71 2.09
N ILE A 73 0.54 2.78 1.24
CA ILE A 73 1.93 2.84 1.71
C ILE A 73 2.19 4.11 2.53
N THR A 74 1.69 5.25 2.05
CA THR A 74 1.85 6.53 2.77
C THR A 74 1.25 6.43 4.17
N MET A 75 0.08 5.81 4.30
CA MET A 75 -0.58 5.63 5.58
C MET A 75 0.15 4.64 6.49
N MET A 76 0.73 3.56 5.95
CA MET A 76 1.60 2.67 6.73
C MET A 76 2.81 3.43 7.29
N ARG A 77 3.45 4.28 6.48
CA ARG A 77 4.61 5.09 6.91
C ARG A 77 4.25 6.11 7.98
N ILE A 78 3.08 6.76 7.84
CA ILE A 78 2.58 7.71 8.84
C ILE A 78 2.19 6.97 10.13
N GLY A 79 1.60 5.78 10.01
CA GLY A 79 1.15 4.96 11.13
C GLY A 79 2.30 4.40 11.97
N ALA A 80 3.47 4.15 11.37
CA ALA A 80 4.63 3.52 12.01
C ALA A 80 5.09 4.20 13.32
N THR A 81 4.88 5.51 13.46
CA THR A 81 5.30 6.30 14.64
C THR A 81 4.11 6.77 15.50
N LYS A 82 2.88 6.45 15.10
CA LYS A 82 1.66 6.90 15.78
C LYS A 82 1.32 5.96 16.95
N PRO A 83 0.73 6.48 18.04
CA PRO A 83 0.22 5.64 19.11
C PRO A 83 -0.94 4.75 18.63
N PRO A 84 -1.15 3.56 19.22
CA PRO A 84 -2.16 2.59 18.77
C PRO A 84 -3.57 3.16 18.63
N ALA A 85 -3.97 4.04 19.54
CA ALA A 85 -5.28 4.70 19.50
C ALA A 85 -5.50 5.55 18.23
N SER A 86 -4.44 6.13 17.66
CA SER A 86 -4.52 6.90 16.41
C SER A 86 -4.53 6.02 15.16
N LEU A 87 -4.15 4.75 15.26
CA LEU A 87 -4.12 3.83 14.10
C LEU A 87 -5.52 3.52 13.59
N MET A 88 -6.50 3.37 14.48
CA MET A 88 -7.89 3.14 14.10
C MET A 88 -8.44 4.32 13.29
N ASN A 89 -8.22 5.55 13.77
CA ASN A 89 -8.63 6.76 13.08
C ASN A 89 -7.91 6.93 11.74
N LEU A 90 -6.62 6.58 11.69
CA LEU A 90 -5.86 6.60 10.45
C LEU A 90 -6.44 5.60 9.45
N ALA A 91 -6.68 4.35 9.84
CA ALA A 91 -7.26 3.33 8.97
C ALA A 91 -8.65 3.74 8.44
N LEU A 92 -9.53 4.22 9.32
CA LEU A 92 -10.87 4.68 8.93
C LEU A 92 -10.81 5.91 8.01
N GLY A 93 -9.95 6.88 8.33
CA GLY A 93 -9.74 8.05 7.49
C GLY A 93 -9.21 7.70 6.11
N GLY A 94 -8.30 6.72 6.04
CA GLY A 94 -7.76 6.21 4.77
C GLY A 94 -8.79 5.53 3.90
N TYR A 95 -9.63 4.69 4.52
CA TYR A 95 -10.75 4.06 3.84
C TYR A 95 -11.75 5.10 3.33
N ALA A 96 -12.14 6.05 4.17
CA ALA A 96 -13.04 7.13 3.79
C ALA A 96 -12.50 7.96 2.61
N ILE A 97 -11.20 8.32 2.64
CA ILE A 97 -10.55 9.04 1.53
C ILE A 97 -10.62 8.23 0.24
N LYS A 98 -10.31 6.93 0.28
CA LYS A 98 -10.36 6.07 -0.92
C LYS A 98 -11.77 5.93 -1.46
N MET A 99 -12.77 5.75 -0.60
CA MET A 99 -14.16 5.63 -1.01
C MET A 99 -14.70 6.92 -1.60
N SER A 100 -14.39 8.07 -1.00
CA SER A 100 -14.72 9.38 -1.54
C SER A 100 -14.03 9.63 -2.89
N LEU A 101 -12.75 9.25 -3.02
CA LEU A 101 -12.02 9.35 -4.28
C LEU A 101 -12.68 8.51 -5.37
N LEU A 102 -13.01 7.24 -5.08
CA LEU A 102 -13.71 6.37 -6.05
C LEU A 102 -15.08 6.92 -6.42
N LEU A 103 -15.83 7.47 -5.46
CA LEU A 103 -17.13 8.09 -5.74
C LEU A 103 -16.98 9.30 -6.67
N VAL A 104 -16.05 10.21 -6.38
CA VAL A 104 -15.78 11.39 -7.21
C VAL A 104 -15.40 10.98 -8.62
N VAL A 105 -14.53 9.98 -8.74
CA VAL A 105 -14.12 9.41 -10.03
C VAL A 105 -15.33 8.85 -10.76
N MET A 106 -16.17 8.02 -10.13
CA MET A 106 -17.35 7.47 -10.78
C MET A 106 -18.35 8.55 -11.23
N LEU A 107 -18.49 9.64 -10.46
CA LEU A 107 -19.34 10.77 -10.85
C LEU A 107 -18.78 11.53 -12.04
N VAL A 108 -17.47 11.82 -12.04
CA VAL A 108 -16.79 12.55 -13.12
C VAL A 108 -16.77 11.74 -14.42
N LEU A 109 -16.50 10.43 -14.33
CA LEU A 109 -16.38 9.55 -15.49
C LEU A 109 -17.72 9.04 -16.03
N ARG A 110 -18.85 9.40 -15.41
CA ARG A 110 -20.20 8.93 -15.81
C ARG A 110 -20.61 9.38 -17.21
N ASP A 111 -20.30 10.64 -17.56
CA ASP A 111 -20.79 11.34 -18.77
C ASP A 111 -19.72 11.52 -19.85
N ILE A 112 -18.61 10.77 -19.78
CA ILE A 112 -17.53 10.87 -20.77
C ILE A 112 -17.82 9.92 -21.94
N ASP A 113 -18.39 10.48 -23.01
CA ASP A 113 -18.51 9.81 -24.31
C ASP A 113 -17.12 9.58 -24.89
N GLY A 114 -16.64 8.33 -24.82
CA GLY A 114 -15.28 7.96 -25.18
C GLY A 114 -14.51 7.26 -24.05
N LEU A 115 -15.15 7.00 -22.91
CA LEU A 115 -14.57 6.15 -21.88
C LEU A 115 -15.13 4.72 -21.95
N SER A 116 -14.24 3.75 -22.17
CA SER A 116 -14.62 2.35 -21.99
C SER A 116 -14.58 1.94 -20.52
N ARG A 117 -15.77 1.69 -19.96
CA ARG A 117 -15.94 1.21 -18.58
C ARG A 117 -15.26 -0.16 -18.34
N PRO A 118 -15.37 -1.15 -19.27
CA PRO A 118 -14.61 -2.39 -19.16
C PRO A 118 -13.10 -2.15 -19.09
N SER A 119 -12.55 -1.35 -19.99
CA SER A 119 -11.11 -1.06 -20.02
C SER A 119 -10.62 -0.37 -18.75
N LEU A 120 -11.43 0.54 -18.18
CA LEU A 120 -11.15 1.13 -16.88
C LEU A 120 -11.11 0.10 -15.77
N ALA A 121 -12.12 -0.78 -15.70
CA ALA A 121 -12.17 -1.83 -14.69
C ALA A 121 -10.96 -2.78 -14.82
N PHE A 122 -10.60 -3.19 -16.03
CA PHE A 122 -9.43 -4.04 -16.28
C PHE A 122 -8.11 -3.37 -15.92
N GLY A 123 -7.93 -2.08 -16.28
CA GLY A 123 -6.74 -1.32 -15.91
C GLY A 123 -6.56 -1.28 -14.39
N MET A 124 -7.64 -1.02 -13.66
CA MET A 124 -7.63 -1.01 -12.19
C MET A 124 -7.39 -2.41 -11.61
N LEU A 125 -8.07 -3.43 -12.13
CA LEU A 125 -7.95 -4.82 -11.69
C LEU A 125 -6.50 -5.31 -11.79
N VAL A 126 -5.84 -5.06 -12.94
CA VAL A 126 -4.46 -5.47 -13.17
C VAL A 126 -3.51 -4.82 -12.16
N VAL A 127 -3.69 -3.53 -11.86
CA VAL A 127 -2.87 -2.86 -10.84
C VAL A 127 -3.13 -3.45 -9.45
N VAL A 128 -4.39 -3.65 -9.07
CA VAL A 128 -4.74 -4.21 -7.74
C VAL A 128 -4.18 -5.61 -7.56
N VAL A 129 -4.34 -6.50 -8.56
CA VAL A 129 -3.84 -7.87 -8.49
C VAL A 129 -2.31 -7.91 -8.49
N SER A 130 -1.66 -7.13 -9.35
CA SER A 130 -0.19 -7.07 -9.38
C SER A 130 0.39 -6.52 -8.08
N TRP A 131 -0.29 -5.55 -7.45
CA TRP A 131 0.07 -5.09 -6.12
C TRP A 131 -0.15 -6.16 -5.06
N ALA A 132 -1.28 -6.85 -5.04
CA ALA A 132 -1.52 -7.93 -4.08
C ALA A 132 -0.44 -9.02 -4.19
N VAL A 133 -0.04 -9.41 -5.41
CA VAL A 133 1.09 -10.33 -5.62
C VAL A 133 2.39 -9.75 -5.09
N ALA A 134 2.66 -8.47 -5.37
CA ALA A 134 3.84 -7.78 -4.87
C ALA A 134 3.89 -7.69 -3.35
N GLU A 135 2.75 -7.50 -2.68
CA GLU A 135 2.65 -7.51 -1.22
C GLU A 135 3.04 -8.88 -0.69
N VAL A 136 2.50 -9.97 -1.25
CA VAL A 136 2.86 -11.35 -0.87
C VAL A 136 4.36 -11.60 -1.06
N VAL A 137 4.95 -11.15 -2.17
CA VAL A 137 6.39 -11.28 -2.43
C VAL A 137 7.22 -10.42 -1.47
N ALA A 138 6.79 -9.20 -1.17
CA ALA A 138 7.43 -8.33 -0.20
C ALA A 138 7.44 -9.00 1.18
N PHE A 139 6.30 -9.47 1.68
CA PHE A 139 6.21 -10.18 2.96
C PHE A 139 7.15 -11.39 3.02
N ARG A 140 7.21 -12.19 1.94
CA ARG A 140 8.12 -13.35 1.86
C ARG A 140 9.60 -12.97 1.86
N THR A 141 9.95 -11.82 1.27
CA THR A 141 11.35 -11.39 1.11
C THR A 141 11.88 -10.60 2.31
N THR A 142 11.03 -9.85 3.01
CA THR A 142 11.46 -8.98 4.12
C THR A 142 11.74 -9.76 5.42
N LYS A 143 11.21 -10.99 5.57
CA LYS A 143 11.42 -11.88 6.73
C LYS A 143 11.32 -11.12 8.07
N THR A 144 10.32 -10.25 8.19
CA THR A 144 10.19 -9.35 9.34
C THR A 144 10.09 -10.18 10.64
N PRO A 145 10.98 -9.98 11.63
CA PRO A 145 10.93 -10.73 12.88
C PRO A 145 9.64 -10.38 13.61
N THR A 146 8.70 -11.31 13.65
CA THR A 146 7.40 -11.13 14.32
C THR A 146 7.50 -11.22 15.84
N LEU A 147 8.68 -11.58 16.37
CA LEU A 147 8.92 -11.83 17.79
C LEU A 147 10.13 -11.01 18.26
N ILE A 148 9.85 -9.89 18.92
CA ILE A 148 10.86 -9.16 19.69
C ILE A 148 10.91 -9.83 21.06
N ILE A 149 11.88 -10.74 21.25
CA ILE A 149 12.16 -11.30 22.57
C ILE A 149 12.91 -10.21 23.35
N PRO A 150 12.37 -9.68 24.46
CA PRO A 150 13.13 -8.77 25.32
C PRO A 150 14.42 -9.47 25.74
N ARG A 151 15.59 -8.89 25.49
CA ARG A 151 16.84 -9.47 26.01
C ARG A 151 16.81 -9.35 27.53
N PRO A 152 17.15 -10.42 28.28
CA PRO A 152 17.29 -10.31 29.72
C PRO A 152 18.32 -9.22 30.04
N SER A 153 18.01 -8.42 31.06
CA SER A 153 18.89 -7.34 31.48
C SER A 153 20.26 -7.90 31.88
N ARG A 154 21.35 -7.19 31.57
CA ARG A 154 22.73 -7.62 31.87
C ARG A 154 22.95 -7.96 33.36
N ALA A 155 22.08 -7.49 34.25
CA ALA A 155 22.09 -7.80 35.67
C ALA A 155 21.68 -9.25 35.99
N GLU A 156 20.91 -9.91 35.13
CA GLU A 156 20.44 -11.30 35.31
C GLU A 156 21.38 -12.34 34.65
N GLN A 157 22.34 -11.89 33.85
CA GLN A 157 23.36 -12.74 33.23
C GLN A 157 24.63 -12.89 34.09
N ALA A 158 24.68 -12.22 35.23
CA ALA A 158 25.83 -12.19 36.15
C ALA A 158 25.62 -13.03 37.42
N ASP A 159 24.47 -13.73 37.52
CA ASP A 159 24.14 -14.74 38.54
C ASP A 159 24.13 -16.13 37.88
#